data_AF-A0A4Q2X245-F1
#
_entry.id   AF-A0A4Q2X245-F1
#
_cell.length_a   1.000
_cell.length_b   1.000
_cell.length_c   1.000
_cell.angle_alpha   90.00
_cell.angle_beta   90.00
_cell.angle_gamma   90.00
#
_symmetry.space_group_name_H-M   'P 1'
#
loop_
_entity.id
_entity.type
_entity.pdbx_description
1 polymer ?
#
loop_
_entity_poly.entity_id
_entity_poly.type
_entity_poly.pdbx_seq_one_letter_code
_entity_poly.pdbx_strand_id
1 'polypeptide(L)'
;MLTMLRAQPQQVQTLPDVRLRSPANVAVCQKLQDGTMVLGGTIASVDGVETGGSLVRLDARGAVMADWTPAMKGIVERIGEDGGFLYVAGKGNGITAGSYGAVRRIRIADGLLDPAFSIFTL
;
A
#
# COMPACT_ATOMS: atom_id res chain seq x y z
N MET A 1 -35.59 -2.00 36.48
CA MET A 1 -35.62 -1.87 35.01
C MET A 1 -34.18 -1.95 34.51
N LEU A 2 -33.74 -3.10 34.00
CA LEU A 2 -32.35 -3.37 33.63
C LEU A 2 -32.25 -3.39 32.10
N THR A 3 -31.67 -2.35 31.50
CA THR A 3 -31.52 -2.25 30.05
C THR A 3 -30.24 -2.95 29.62
N MET A 4 -30.38 -4.09 28.96
CA MET A 4 -29.25 -4.83 28.38
C MET A 4 -28.58 -4.02 27.25
N LEU A 5 -27.28 -3.76 27.36
CA LEU A 5 -26.45 -3.26 26.27
C LEU A 5 -26.21 -4.41 25.29
N ARG A 6 -26.90 -4.42 24.15
CA ARG A 6 -26.62 -5.38 23.07
C ARG A 6 -25.39 -4.91 22.30
N ALA A 7 -24.33 -5.71 22.29
CA ALA A 7 -23.21 -5.53 21.38
C ALA A 7 -23.73 -5.72 19.95
N GLN A 8 -23.56 -4.69 19.10
CA GLN A 8 -23.79 -4.82 17.67
C GLN A 8 -22.66 -5.69 17.08
N PRO A 9 -22.96 -6.78 16.36
CA PRO A 9 -21.91 -7.51 15.67
C PRO A 9 -21.25 -6.57 14.67
N GLN A 10 -19.93 -6.47 14.73
CA GLN A 10 -19.13 -5.70 13.78
C GLN A 10 -19.53 -6.17 12.38
N GLN A 11 -20.13 -5.27 11.62
CA GLN A 11 -20.52 -5.52 10.24
C GLN A 11 -19.22 -5.73 9.47
N VAL A 12 -18.88 -7.00 9.19
CA VAL A 12 -17.73 -7.36 8.36
C VAL A 12 -17.96 -6.68 7.02
N GLN A 13 -17.27 -5.57 6.78
CA GLN A 13 -17.22 -4.94 5.47
C GLN A 13 -16.67 -6.01 4.54
N THR A 14 -17.55 -6.60 3.73
CA THR A 14 -17.15 -7.48 2.64
C THR A 14 -16.41 -6.58 1.66
N LEU A 15 -15.10 -6.44 1.86
CA LEU A 15 -14.24 -5.94 0.81
C LEU A 15 -14.54 -6.81 -0.41
N PRO A 16 -14.84 -6.23 -1.57
CA PRO A 16 -15.03 -7.01 -2.78
C PRO A 16 -13.83 -7.95 -2.93
N ASP A 17 -14.09 -9.22 -3.24
CA ASP A 17 -13.08 -10.27 -3.34
C ASP A 17 -12.02 -9.87 -4.40
N VAL A 18 -10.96 -9.19 -3.96
CA VAL A 18 -9.82 -8.84 -4.83
C VAL A 18 -9.10 -10.15 -5.15
N ARG A 19 -9.20 -10.63 -6.39
CA ARG A 19 -8.54 -11.88 -6.78
C ARG A 19 -7.12 -11.56 -7.24
N LEU A 20 -6.17 -11.78 -6.33
CA LEU A 20 -4.76 -11.83 -6.66
C LEU A 20 -4.48 -13.11 -7.47
N ARG A 21 -4.14 -13.00 -8.77
CA ARG A 21 -3.80 -14.16 -9.63
C ARG A 21 -2.34 -14.05 -10.12
N SER A 22 -1.65 -15.20 -10.32
CA SER A 22 -0.17 -15.34 -10.45
C SER A 22 0.54 -15.18 -9.08
N PRO A 23 1.85 -15.46 -8.82
CA PRO A 23 2.38 -15.43 -7.46
C PRO A 23 2.58 -13.97 -7.00
N ALA A 24 1.48 -13.23 -6.91
CA ALA A 24 1.41 -11.97 -6.23
C ALA A 24 1.70 -12.26 -4.75
N ASN A 25 2.90 -11.90 -4.32
CA ASN A 25 3.22 -11.89 -2.91
C ASN A 25 2.79 -10.52 -2.40
N VAL A 26 1.56 -10.43 -1.86
CA VAL A 26 1.14 -9.26 -1.09
C VAL A 26 1.67 -9.45 0.32
N ALA A 27 2.73 -8.71 0.65
CA ALA A 27 3.36 -8.75 1.96
C ALA A 27 2.65 -7.82 2.97
N VAL A 28 2.02 -6.76 2.47
CA VAL A 28 1.30 -5.78 3.29
C VAL A 28 0.09 -5.24 2.55
N CYS A 29 -1.01 -5.07 3.27
CA CYS A 29 -2.18 -4.32 2.82
C CYS A 29 -2.51 -3.26 3.88
N GLN A 30 -2.74 -2.02 3.44
CA GLN A 30 -3.08 -0.92 4.33
C GLN A 30 -4.28 -0.17 3.78
N LYS A 31 -5.32 -0.04 4.60
CA LYS A 31 -6.42 0.89 4.36
C LYS A 31 -5.97 2.30 4.72
N LEU A 32 -6.18 3.24 3.82
CA LEU A 32 -5.84 4.65 4.02
C LEU A 32 -6.99 5.43 4.64
N GLN A 33 -6.70 6.61 5.18
CA GLN A 33 -7.69 7.50 5.79
C GLN A 33 -8.77 7.96 4.79
N ASP A 34 -8.43 8.07 3.51
CA ASP A 34 -9.36 8.42 2.43
C ASP A 34 -10.28 7.27 1.98
N GLY A 35 -10.15 6.09 2.62
CA GLY A 35 -10.95 4.91 2.32
C GLY A 35 -10.42 4.04 1.17
N THR A 36 -9.36 4.46 0.49
CA THR A 36 -8.63 3.62 -0.48
C THR A 36 -7.77 2.58 0.22
N MET A 37 -7.21 1.65 -0.55
CA MET A 37 -6.28 0.64 -0.05
C MET A 37 -4.98 0.65 -0.84
N VAL A 38 -3.87 0.39 -0.15
CA VAL A 38 -2.56 0.18 -0.79
C VAL A 38 -2.07 -1.22 -0.48
N LEU A 39 -1.66 -1.92 -1.52
CA LEU A 39 -1.01 -3.22 -1.47
C LEU A 39 0.49 -3.02 -1.72
N GLY A 40 1.32 -3.69 -0.92
CA GLY A 40 2.77 -3.73 -1.10
C GLY A 40 3.29 -5.16 -1.19
N GLY A 41 4.28 -5.38 -2.05
CA GLY A 41 4.96 -6.67 -2.18
C GLY A 41 5.53 -6.86 -3.58
N THR A 42 5.34 -8.05 -4.16
CA THR A 42 5.63 -8.37 -5.56
C THR A 42 4.33 -8.75 -6.25
N ILE A 43 3.68 -7.80 -6.92
CA ILE A 43 2.33 -7.88 -7.46
C ILE A 43 2.41 -7.72 -8.98
N ALA A 44 2.27 -8.81 -9.73
CA ALA A 44 2.32 -8.75 -11.19
C ALA A 44 1.01 -8.22 -11.80
N SER A 45 -0.13 -8.60 -11.22
CA SER A 45 -1.45 -8.14 -11.64
C SER A 45 -2.48 -8.22 -10.51
N VAL A 46 -3.53 -7.41 -10.62
CA VAL A 46 -4.72 -7.44 -9.76
C VAL A 46 -5.94 -7.52 -10.67
N ASP A 47 -6.77 -8.56 -10.51
CA ASP A 47 -7.97 -8.80 -11.33
C ASP A 47 -7.73 -8.74 -12.86
N GLY A 48 -6.54 -9.16 -13.31
CA GLY A 48 -6.15 -9.18 -14.72
C GLY A 48 -5.56 -7.87 -15.25
N VAL A 49 -5.51 -6.81 -14.41
CA VAL A 49 -4.80 -5.57 -14.71
C VAL A 49 -3.34 -5.73 -14.31
N GLU A 50 -2.42 -5.61 -15.26
CA GLU A 50 -0.98 -5.59 -14.96
C GLU A 50 -0.64 -4.39 -14.09
N THR A 51 0.24 -4.59 -13.10
CA THR A 51 0.64 -3.52 -12.19
C THR A 51 2.15 -3.32 -12.19
N GLY A 52 2.61 -2.11 -11.82
CA GLY A 52 4.03 -1.74 -11.75
C GLY A 52 4.87 -2.51 -10.71
N GLY A 53 4.31 -3.53 -10.05
CA GLY A 53 5.09 -4.57 -9.37
C GLY A 53 5.19 -4.43 -7.86
N SER A 54 5.45 -3.23 -7.33
CA SER A 54 5.86 -3.09 -5.92
C SER A 54 4.80 -2.48 -5.00
N LEU A 55 4.00 -1.58 -5.55
CA LEU A 55 2.90 -0.91 -4.87
C LEU A 55 1.72 -0.79 -5.81
N VAL A 56 0.53 -1.10 -5.31
CA VAL A 56 -0.73 -0.95 -6.05
C VAL A 56 -1.72 -0.25 -5.15
N ARG A 57 -2.36 0.80 -5.65
CA ARG A 57 -3.47 1.43 -4.95
C ARG A 57 -4.79 1.01 -5.57
N LEU A 58 -5.74 0.70 -4.70
CA LEU A 58 -7.08 0.30 -5.05
C LEU A 58 -8.06 1.33 -4.50
N ASP A 59 -9.13 1.61 -5.25
CA ASP A 59 -10.23 2.41 -4.76
C ASP A 59 -11.01 1.70 -3.65
N ALA A 60 -12.01 2.38 -3.08
CA ALA A 60 -12.85 1.80 -2.01
C ALA A 60 -13.67 0.56 -2.44
N ARG A 61 -13.73 0.28 -3.74
CA ARG A 61 -14.39 -0.89 -4.35
C ARG A 61 -13.37 -1.92 -4.84
N GLY A 62 -12.09 -1.79 -4.50
CA GLY A 62 -11.04 -2.73 -4.86
C GLY A 62 -10.53 -2.63 -6.30
N ALA A 63 -10.96 -1.64 -7.08
CA ALA A 63 -10.48 -1.46 -8.45
C ALA A 63 -9.12 -0.75 -8.48
N VAL A 64 -8.22 -1.19 -9.38
CA VAL A 64 -6.88 -0.61 -9.54
C VAL A 64 -6.96 0.85 -9.98
N MET A 65 -6.30 1.73 -9.22
CA MET A 65 -6.11 3.14 -9.60
C MET A 65 -4.89 3.26 -10.52
N ALA A 66 -5.12 3.15 -11.83
CA ALA A 66 -4.05 3.07 -12.84
C ALA A 66 -3.23 4.36 -13.03
N ASP A 67 -3.74 5.50 -12.57
CA ASP A 67 -3.04 6.78 -12.54
C ASP A 67 -2.03 6.89 -11.39
N TRP A 68 -2.16 6.03 -10.37
CA TRP A 68 -1.27 5.99 -9.21
C TRP A 68 -0.15 4.96 -9.44
N THR A 69 0.98 5.41 -9.99
CA THR A 69 2.08 4.54 -10.43
C THR A 69 3.43 4.95 -9.82
N PRO A 70 3.69 4.65 -8.53
CA PRO A 70 4.94 5.01 -7.90
C PRO A 70 6.12 4.32 -8.57
N ALA A 71 7.16 5.11 -8.88
CA ALA A 71 8.42 4.61 -9.43
C ALA A 71 9.27 3.89 -8.37
N MET A 72 8.78 2.76 -7.88
CA MET A 72 9.42 1.88 -6.91
C MET A 72 9.90 0.61 -7.59
N LYS A 73 11.11 0.17 -7.23
CA LYS A 73 11.69 -1.10 -7.65
C LYS A 73 12.12 -1.82 -6.39
N GLY A 74 11.46 -2.90 -5.98
CA GLY A 74 11.80 -3.63 -4.77
C GLY A 74 10.61 -4.31 -4.10
N ILE A 75 10.88 -5.03 -3.02
CA ILE A 75 9.84 -5.69 -2.23
C ILE A 75 9.43 -4.72 -1.13
N VAL A 76 8.15 -4.37 -1.11
CA VAL A 76 7.57 -3.59 -0.01
C VAL A 76 7.12 -4.53 1.10
N GLU A 77 7.67 -4.34 2.30
CA GLU A 77 7.36 -5.16 3.48
C GLU A 77 6.55 -4.39 4.52
N ARG A 78 6.59 -3.04 4.53
CA ARG A 78 5.89 -2.19 5.50
C ARG A 78 5.40 -0.90 4.84
N ILE A 79 4.22 -0.43 5.26
CA ILE A 79 3.62 0.84 4.85
C ILE A 79 3.04 1.52 6.09
N GLY A 80 3.25 2.83 6.21
CA GLY A 80 2.56 3.71 7.15
C GLY A 80 2.08 4.97 6.45
N GLU A 81 0.94 5.51 6.86
CA GLU A 81 0.38 6.76 6.36
C GLU A 81 0.54 7.86 7.41
N ASP A 82 1.04 9.03 6.99
CA ASP A 82 1.00 10.25 7.78
C ASP A 82 1.12 11.49 6.88
N GLY A 83 0.40 12.57 7.22
CA GLY A 83 0.52 13.87 6.56
C GLY A 83 0.28 13.90 5.04
N GLY A 84 -0.53 12.98 4.50
CA GLY A 84 -0.76 12.86 3.04
C GLY A 84 0.35 12.09 2.30
N PHE A 85 1.23 11.42 3.03
CA PHE A 85 2.30 10.59 2.49
C PHE A 85 2.22 9.15 2.98
N LEU A 86 2.74 8.24 2.16
CA LEU A 86 3.08 6.88 2.53
C LEU A 86 4.57 6.78 2.82
N TYR A 87 4.89 6.18 3.94
CA TYR A 87 6.23 5.76 4.33
C TYR A 87 6.35 4.27 4.04
N VAL A 88 7.16 3.95 3.03
CA VAL A 88 7.27 2.60 2.50
C VAL A 88 8.66 2.06 2.78
N ALA A 89 8.74 0.89 3.41
CA ALA A 89 10.00 0.24 3.74
C ALA A 89 10.05 -1.19 3.19
N GLY A 90 11.26 -1.65 2.86
CA GLY A 90 11.49 -3.00 2.36
C GLY A 90 12.83 -3.13 1.65
N LYS A 91 12.97 -4.21 0.89
CA LYS A 91 14.23 -4.63 0.27
C LYS A 91 14.32 -4.15 -1.17
N GLY A 92 15.49 -3.63 -1.56
CA GLY A 92 15.78 -3.28 -2.95
C GLY A 92 15.22 -1.94 -3.42
N ASN A 93 14.56 -1.14 -2.56
CA ASN A 93 13.86 0.13 -2.87
C ASN A 93 14.75 1.32 -3.29
N GLY A 94 15.95 1.06 -3.83
CA GLY A 94 16.68 2.04 -4.64
C GLY A 94 17.56 3.06 -3.91
N ILE A 95 18.07 2.79 -2.71
CA ILE A 95 19.35 3.39 -2.29
C ILE A 95 20.39 2.32 -2.62
N THR A 96 21.40 2.69 -3.41
CA THR A 96 22.59 1.94 -3.85
C THR A 96 22.67 0.46 -3.46
N ALA A 97 22.91 -0.40 -4.47
CA ALA A 97 23.08 -1.85 -4.33
C ALA A 97 23.77 -2.23 -3.00
N GLY A 98 23.04 -2.92 -2.12
CA GLY A 98 23.52 -3.31 -0.79
C GLY A 98 22.76 -2.70 0.40
N SER A 99 21.88 -1.72 0.19
CA SER A 99 21.12 -1.11 1.29
C SER A 99 19.87 -1.92 1.66
N TYR A 100 19.98 -2.79 2.65
CA TYR A 100 18.84 -3.34 3.36
C TYR A 100 18.21 -2.20 4.19
N GLY A 101 17.00 -1.72 3.86
CA GLY A 101 16.25 -0.80 4.72
C GLY A 101 15.98 0.63 4.21
N ALA A 102 15.89 0.87 2.90
CA ALA A 102 15.50 2.19 2.40
C ALA A 102 14.02 2.47 2.68
N VAL A 103 13.74 3.39 3.62
CA VAL A 103 12.43 4.03 3.74
C VAL A 103 12.27 5.05 2.61
N ARG A 104 11.13 5.04 1.96
CA ARG A 104 10.73 5.95 0.89
C ARG A 104 9.48 6.69 1.31
N ARG A 105 9.39 7.96 0.95
CA ARG A 105 8.17 8.75 1.14
C ARG A 105 7.51 8.98 -0.20
N ILE A 106 6.23 8.62 -0.32
CA ILE A 106 5.43 8.70 -1.54
C ILE A 106 4.22 9.56 -1.25
N ARG A 107 3.89 10.50 -2.14
CA ARG A 107 2.69 11.32 -1.99
C ARG A 107 1.45 10.51 -2.33
N ILE A 108 0.47 10.49 -1.43
CA ILE A 108 -0.76 9.72 -1.64
C ILE A 108 -1.54 10.25 -2.83
N ALA A 109 -1.56 11.57 -3.02
CA ALA A 109 -2.40 12.21 -4.04
C ALA A 109 -2.14 11.71 -5.48
N ASP A 110 -0.90 11.40 -5.84
CA ASP A 110 -0.55 10.99 -7.21
C ASP A 110 0.53 9.92 -7.32
N GLY A 111 1.01 9.39 -6.19
CA GLY A 111 1.98 8.29 -6.18
C GLY A 111 3.40 8.71 -6.49
N LEU A 112 3.69 10.01 -6.60
CA LEU A 112 5.05 10.47 -6.85
C LEU A 112 5.93 10.31 -5.61
N LEU A 113 7.17 9.86 -5.84
CA LEU A 113 8.21 9.82 -4.81
C LEU A 113 8.54 11.25 -4.37
N ASP A 114 8.73 11.45 -3.06
CA ASP A 114 9.25 12.69 -2.50
C ASP A 114 10.79 12.63 -2.46
N PRO A 115 11.51 13.35 -3.36
CA PRO A 115 12.96 13.32 -3.41
C PRO A 115 13.61 14.12 -2.26
N ALA A 116 12.87 14.98 -1.56
CA ALA A 116 13.38 15.76 -0.44
C ALA A 116 13.42 14.97 0.86
N PHE A 117 12.77 13.80 0.91
CA PHE A 117 12.79 12.94 2.09
C PHE A 117 14.11 12.15 2.19
N SER A 118 14.92 12.47 3.20
CA SER A 118 16.12 11.71 3.57
C SER A 118 16.04 11.23 5.02
N ILE A 119 16.29 9.94 5.23
CA ILE A 119 16.50 9.34 6.56
C ILE A 119 17.98 9.35 6.98
N PHE A 120 18.89 9.76 6.08
CA PHE A 120 20.33 9.86 6.32
C PHE A 120 20.74 11.33 6.36
N THR A 121 20.28 12.05 7.37
CA THR A 121 20.71 13.45 7.56
C THR A 121 21.67 13.53 8.74
N LEU A 122 22.93 13.85 8.45
CA LEU A 122 23.76 14.77 9.22
C LEU A 122 24.17 15.90 8.27
#